data_AF-A0AAV7DM97-F1
#
_entry.id   AF-A0AAV7DM97-F1
#
_cell.length_a   1.000
_cell.length_b   1.000
_cell.length_c   1.000
_cell.angle_alpha   90.00
_cell.angle_beta   90.00
_cell.angle_gamma   90.00
#
_symmetry.space_group_name_H-M   'P 1'
#
loop_
_entity.id
_entity.type
_entity.pdbx_description
1 polymer ?
#
loop_
_entity_poly.entity_id
_entity_poly.type
_entity_poly.pdbx_seq_one_letter_code
_entity_poly.pdbx_strand_id
1 'polypeptide(L)'
;MSWAALFFTGVFFCTYCAAQTTITQSMSKSVSAGDTVTISCTVSGFSISDRYVYWFQQKQGNKPRYLLWYDNDSNKHQGTGVPDRFSGSKDT
;
A
#
# COMPACT_ATOMS: atom_id res chain seq x y z
N MET A 1 -6.85 -33.63 41.41
CA MET A 1 -5.89 -33.31 40.33
C MET A 1 -6.58 -32.45 39.26
N SER A 2 -7.11 -31.27 39.65
CA SER A 2 -7.87 -30.38 38.75
C SER A 2 -7.04 -29.21 38.20
N TRP A 3 -5.73 -29.19 38.45
CA TRP A 3 -4.84 -28.12 37.97
C TRP A 3 -4.55 -28.21 36.46
N ALA A 4 -4.68 -29.39 35.86
CA ALA A 4 -4.27 -29.64 34.48
C ALA A 4 -5.28 -29.06 33.48
N ALA A 5 -6.55 -28.95 33.89
CA ALA A 5 -7.60 -28.32 33.08
C ALA A 5 -7.42 -26.79 32.98
N LEU A 6 -6.83 -26.15 34.01
CA LEU A 6 -6.58 -24.71 34.02
C LEU A 6 -5.40 -24.31 33.11
N PHE A 7 -4.43 -25.21 32.90
CA PHE A 7 -3.34 -24.97 31.96
C PHE A 7 -3.79 -25.09 30.50
N PHE A 8 -4.73 -25.98 30.17
CA PHE A 8 -5.21 -26.16 28.79
C PHE A 8 -6.15 -25.06 28.30
N THR A 9 -6.92 -24.41 29.18
CA THR A 9 -7.80 -23.28 28.82
C THR A 9 -7.04 -21.96 28.68
N GLY A 10 -5.89 -21.80 29.32
CA GLY A 10 -5.05 -20.60 29.21
C GLY A 10 -4.28 -20.47 27.89
N VAL A 11 -3.91 -21.60 27.26
CA VAL A 11 -3.14 -21.61 26.00
C VAL A 11 -4.01 -21.30 24.78
N PHE A 12 -5.32 -21.57 24.84
CA PHE A 12 -6.27 -21.27 23.76
C PHE A 12 -6.66 -19.78 23.64
N PHE A 13 -6.33 -18.97 24.66
CA PHE A 13 -6.48 -17.51 24.60
C PHE A 13 -5.27 -16.78 24.01
N CYS A 14 -4.33 -17.49 23.39
CA CYS A 14 -3.47 -16.86 22.39
C CYS A 14 -4.25 -16.79 21.06
N THR A 15 -5.34 -16.03 21.08
CA THR A 15 -6.11 -15.72 19.88
C THR A 15 -5.13 -15.05 18.92
N TYR A 16 -4.87 -15.74 17.81
CA TYR A 16 -4.18 -15.26 16.63
C TYR A 16 -4.50 -13.78 16.40
N CYS A 17 -3.60 -12.88 16.80
CA CYS A 17 -3.73 -11.46 16.47
C CYS A 17 -3.21 -11.30 15.04
N ALA A 18 -3.94 -11.86 14.07
CA ALA A 18 -3.67 -11.59 12.67
C ALA A 18 -4.31 -10.24 12.33
N ALA A 19 -3.57 -9.15 12.56
CA ALA A 19 -3.84 -7.90 11.88
C ALA A 19 -3.50 -8.11 10.39
N GLN A 20 -4.47 -8.60 9.61
CA GLN A 20 -4.29 -8.83 8.18
C GLN A 20 -4.30 -7.47 7.46
N THR A 21 -3.12 -6.93 7.20
CA THR A 21 -2.96 -5.79 6.29
C THR A 21 -3.06 -6.29 4.85
N THR A 22 -3.87 -5.64 4.02
CA THR A 22 -3.89 -5.93 2.59
C THR A 22 -3.73 -4.66 1.76
N ILE A 23 -3.08 -4.80 0.60
CA ILE A 23 -2.87 -3.74 -0.37
C ILE A 23 -3.46 -4.22 -1.70
N THR A 24 -4.47 -3.51 -2.20
CA THR A 24 -5.17 -3.87 -3.45
C THR A 24 -5.04 -2.74 -4.46
N GLN A 25 -4.47 -3.04 -5.63
CA GLN A 25 -4.38 -2.10 -6.75
C GLN A 25 -5.57 -2.29 -7.70
N SER A 26 -5.98 -1.22 -8.39
CA SER A 26 -6.93 -1.31 -9.49
C SER A 26 -6.50 -2.35 -10.55
N MET A 27 -7.47 -3.06 -11.13
CA MET A 27 -7.23 -3.97 -12.26
C MET A 27 -6.52 -3.26 -13.42
N SER A 28 -5.93 -4.04 -14.33
CA SER A 28 -5.28 -3.52 -15.53
C SER A 28 -6.18 -2.54 -16.29
N LYS A 29 -5.66 -1.35 -16.61
CA LYS A 29 -6.36 -0.33 -17.40
C LYS A 29 -5.61 -0.11 -18.72
N SER A 30 -6.36 0.13 -19.78
CA SER A 30 -5.85 0.59 -21.08
C SER A 30 -6.55 1.89 -21.44
N VAL A 31 -5.79 2.85 -21.97
CA VAL A 31 -6.27 4.18 -22.37
C VAL A 31 -5.66 4.54 -23.72
N SER A 32 -6.26 5.48 -24.44
CA SER A 32 -5.69 5.97 -25.69
C SER A 32 -4.44 6.82 -25.43
N ALA A 33 -3.59 6.94 -26.45
CA ALA A 33 -2.36 7.73 -26.32
C ALA A 33 -2.70 9.21 -26.08
N GLY A 34 -2.15 9.78 -24.99
CA GLY A 34 -2.41 11.16 -24.57
C GLY A 34 -3.43 11.27 -23.43
N ASP A 35 -4.24 10.24 -23.20
CA ASP A 35 -5.19 10.23 -22.09
C ASP A 35 -4.51 10.06 -20.74
N THR A 36 -5.17 10.55 -19.70
CA THR A 36 -4.74 10.37 -18.31
C THR A 36 -5.34 9.10 -17.74
N VAL A 37 -4.51 8.30 -17.05
CA VAL A 37 -4.96 7.12 -16.31
C VAL A 37 -4.67 7.28 -14.82
N THR A 38 -5.68 7.06 -13.99
CA THR A 38 -5.53 7.01 -12.54
C THR A 38 -5.46 5.56 -12.08
N ILE A 39 -4.38 5.21 -11.38
CA ILE A 39 -4.19 3.91 -10.73
C ILE A 39 -4.48 4.11 -9.24
N SER A 40 -5.45 3.36 -8.71
CA SER A 40 -5.84 3.44 -7.30
C SER A 40 -5.22 2.30 -6.52
N CYS A 41 -4.84 2.57 -5.28
CA CYS A 41 -4.34 1.59 -4.32
C CYS A 41 -5.14 1.73 -3.03
N THR A 42 -5.76 0.64 -2.57
CA THR A 42 -6.53 0.59 -1.33
C THR A 42 -5.78 -0.23 -0.31
N VAL A 43 -5.54 0.36 0.86
CA VAL A 43 -4.93 -0.31 2.00
C VAL A 43 -6.03 -0.62 3.02
N SER A 44 -6.08 -1.85 3.50
CA SER A 44 -6.93 -2.24 4.63
C SER A 44 -6.10 -2.77 5.78
N GLY A 45 -6.60 -2.59 7.01
CA GLY A 45 -5.93 -3.01 8.24
C GLY A 45 -5.25 -1.88 9.02
N PHE A 46 -4.99 -0.73 8.38
CA PHE A 46 -4.52 0.49 9.07
C PHE A 46 -4.84 1.75 8.25
N SER A 47 -4.77 2.92 8.89
CA SER A 47 -4.94 4.21 8.20
C SER A 47 -3.66 4.69 7.52
N ILE A 48 -3.77 5.17 6.28
CA ILE A 48 -2.64 5.72 5.52
C ILE A 48 -2.39 7.21 5.79
N SER A 49 -3.21 7.85 6.62
CA SER A 49 -3.18 9.30 6.89
C SER A 49 -1.78 9.82 7.27
N ASP A 50 -1.02 9.08 8.08
CA ASP A 50 0.30 9.45 8.59
C ASP A 50 1.45 8.66 7.92
N ARG A 51 1.19 8.04 6.76
CA ARG A 51 2.15 7.19 6.04
C ARG A 51 2.56 7.80 4.71
N TYR A 52 3.84 7.69 4.40
CA TYR A 52 4.38 7.96 3.07
C TYR A 52 3.96 6.86 2.10
N VAL A 53 3.43 7.24 0.95
CA VAL A 53 3.07 6.32 -0.13
C VAL A 53 4.08 6.45 -1.25
N TYR A 54 4.68 5.34 -1.67
CA TYR A 54 5.70 5.30 -2.73
C TYR A 54 5.13 4.61 -3.98
N TRP A 55 5.38 5.21 -5.14
CA TRP A 55 4.99 4.65 -6.43
C TRP A 55 6.22 4.25 -7.24
N PHE A 56 6.16 3.04 -7.80
CA PHE A 56 7.18 2.48 -8.68
C PHE A 56 6.54 2.01 -9.97
N GLN A 57 7.23 2.18 -11.09
CA GLN A 57 6.85 1.63 -12.38
C GLN A 57 7.80 0.52 -12.77
N GLN A 58 7.24 -0.63 -13.15
CA GLN A 58 8.00 -1.69 -13.79
C GLN A 58 7.48 -1.88 -15.21
N LYS A 59 8.39 -1.75 -16.18
CA LYS A 59 8.13 -2.15 -17.57
C LYS A 59 8.60 -3.59 -17.75
N GLN A 60 7.99 -4.32 -18.68
CA GLN A 60 8.40 -5.69 -19.00
C GLN A 60 9.92 -5.74 -19.27
N GLY A 61 10.61 -6.71 -18.66
CA GLY A 61 12.06 -6.90 -18.79
C GLY A 61 12.93 -5.89 -18.03
N ASN A 62 12.35 -4.92 -17.32
CA ASN A 62 13.10 -3.92 -16.56
C ASN A 62 12.94 -4.10 -15.05
N LYS A 63 13.90 -3.57 -14.27
CA LYS A 63 13.76 -3.44 -12.82
C LYS A 63 12.73 -2.35 -12.45
N PRO A 64 12.11 -2.42 -11.26
CA PRO A 64 11.27 -1.34 -10.76
C PRO A 64 12.01 0.01 -10.77
N ARG A 65 11.37 1.04 -11.32
CA ARG A 65 11.84 2.42 -11.34
C ARG A 65 10.99 3.24 -10.38
N TYR A 66 11.64 3.92 -9.44
CA TYR A 66 10.97 4.89 -8.56
C TYR A 66 10.34 6.03 -9.37
N LEU A 67 9.07 6.34 -9.09
CA LEU A 67 8.35 7.45 -9.70
C LEU A 67 8.24 8.62 -8.72
N LEU A 68 7.56 8.43 -7.59
CA LEU A 68 7.29 9.49 -6.63
C LEU A 68 7.00 8.92 -5.25
N TRP A 69 7.08 9.78 -4.23
CA TRP A 69 6.47 9.54 -2.94
C TRP A 69 5.58 10.71 -2.55
N TYR A 70 4.50 10.40 -1.84
CA TYR A 70 3.49 11.37 -1.42
C TYR A 70 3.17 11.18 0.06
N ASP A 71 3.21 12.27 0.82
CA ASP A 71 2.60 12.36 2.15
C ASP A 71 1.48 13.40 2.15
N ASN A 72 1.76 14.62 1.71
CA ASN A 72 0.74 15.63 1.52
C ASN A 72 1.17 16.61 0.43
N ASP A 73 0.36 17.63 0.15
CA ASP A 73 0.64 18.55 -0.94
C ASP A 73 1.88 19.42 -0.76
N SER A 74 2.27 19.72 0.48
CA SER A 74 3.51 20.45 0.78
C SER A 74 4.71 19.53 1.01
N ASN A 75 4.48 18.23 1.22
CA ASN A 75 5.50 17.23 1.49
C ASN A 75 5.37 16.03 0.54
N LYS A 76 6.00 16.16 -0.63
CA LYS A 76 6.02 15.14 -1.69
C LYS A 76 7.28 15.29 -2.52
N HIS A 77 7.66 14.23 -3.24
CA HIS A 77 8.83 14.23 -4.09
C HIS A 77 8.61 13.44 -5.37
N GLN A 78 9.10 14.00 -6.47
CA GLN A 78 9.14 13.36 -7.78
C GLN A 78 10.56 12.84 -8.05
N GLY A 79 10.67 11.59 -8.51
CA GLY A 79 11.95 10.98 -8.85
C GLY A 79 12.68 11.71 -9.98
N THR A 80 14.01 11.68 -9.95
CA THR A 80 14.83 12.34 -10.96
C THR A 80 14.53 11.80 -12.37
N GLY A 81 14.27 12.71 -13.31
CA GLY A 81 13.92 12.39 -14.70
C GLY A 81 12.54 11.74 -14.88
N VAL A 82 11.68 11.75 -13.85
CA VAL A 82 10.27 11.37 -13.96
C VAL A 82 9.51 12.59 -14.49
N PRO A 83 8.76 12.47 -15.61
CA PRO A 83 8.06 13.61 -16.19
C PRO A 83 6.91 14.12 -15.31
N ASP A 84 6.60 15.41 -15.39
CA ASP A 84 5.58 16.08 -14.55
C ASP A 84 4.13 15.60 -14.76
N ARG A 85 3.89 14.78 -15.79
CA ARG A 85 2.59 14.11 -16.00
C ARG A 85 2.28 13.02 -14.98
N PHE A 86 3.26 12.62 -14.16
CA PHE A 86 3.03 11.70 -13.03
C PHE A 86 2.71 12.50 -11.78
N SER A 87 1.62 12.17 -11.11
CA SER A 87 1.22 12.75 -9.84
C SER A 87 0.62 11.68 -8.93
N GLY A 88 0.51 11.97 -7.65
CA GLY A 88 -0.06 11.09 -6.66
C GLY A 88 -0.77 11.88 -5.57
N SER A 89 -1.72 11.21 -4.92
CA SER A 89 -2.45 11.67 -3.75
C SER A 89 -2.80 10.45 -2.88
N LYS A 90 -3.22 10.69 -1.63
CA LYS A 90 -3.84 9.67 -0.78
C LYS A 90 -5.10 10.23 -0.15
N ASP A 91 -6.09 9.36 0.01
CA ASP A 91 -7.28 9.65 0.80
C ASP A 91 -6.91 9.51 2.28
N THR A 92 -7.28 10.51 3.08
CA THR A 92 -6.86 10.65 4.48
C THR A 92 -7.90 10.09 5.44
#